data_AF-A0A516X3K0-F1
#
_entry.id   AF-A0A516X3K0-F1
#
_cell.length_a   1.000
_cell.length_b   1.000
_cell.length_c   1.000
_cell.angle_alpha   90.00
_cell.angle_beta   90.00
_cell.angle_gamma   90.00
#
_symmetry.space_group_name_H-M   'P 1'
#
loop_
_entity.id
_entity.type
_entity.pdbx_description
1 polymer ?
#
loop_
_entity_poly.entity_id
_entity_poly.type
_entity_poly.pdbx_seq_one_letter_code
_entity_poly.pdbx_strand_id
1 'polypeptide(L)'
;MSALGVYIPGTSAMHRMPAGVKLAGLVILIVAMSVLVRRPWELVIPAAVLAFAAAVARIRPPTLLRQVRPMLWMLLVIAVFQLILTDWRRTLVVCGVLLLSVLGAALVTLTTRVTDMLDLTTRVVGPLRRFGVDPDRVGLVLAMTIRCIPLLGELVSSVSEARRARGLGFSLRAFAVPVVVGALRRADALGDALIARSLDDPAATARDGGDDAPC
;
A
#
# COMPACT_ATOMS: atom_id res chain seq x y z
N MET A 1 13.53 -3.00 16.43
CA MET A 1 12.98 -1.68 16.04
C MET A 1 11.87 -1.93 15.03
N SER A 2 10.63 -1.61 15.38
CA SER A 2 9.42 -2.00 14.65
C SER A 2 9.48 -1.57 13.18
N ALA A 3 9.75 -2.53 12.30
CA ALA A 3 9.92 -2.33 10.85
C ALA A 3 8.58 -2.34 10.10
N LEU A 4 7.54 -1.79 10.72
CA LEU A 4 6.32 -1.35 10.04
C LEU A 4 6.22 0.13 10.35
N GLY A 5 6.59 0.94 9.36
CA GLY A 5 6.71 2.38 9.47
C GLY A 5 5.48 3.02 10.09
N VAL A 6 5.73 3.86 11.10
CA VAL A 6 4.96 5.03 11.54
C VAL A 6 3.46 4.95 11.23
N TYR A 7 2.78 3.97 11.80
CA TYR A 7 1.33 3.98 11.91
C TYR A 7 0.98 4.36 13.36
N ILE A 8 0.36 5.54 13.55
CA ILE A 8 -0.15 5.96 14.85
C ILE A 8 -1.58 5.41 14.96
N PRO A 9 -1.85 4.44 15.85
CA PRO A 9 -3.19 3.93 16.03
C PRO A 9 -4.10 5.03 16.62
N GLY A 10 -4.99 5.58 15.78
CA GLY A 10 -6.03 6.53 16.19
C GLY A 10 -7.42 5.91 16.10
N THR A 11 -8.31 6.27 17.03
CA THR A 11 -9.70 5.78 17.15
C THR A 11 -10.74 6.68 16.46
N SER A 12 -10.34 7.53 15.50
CA SER A 12 -11.22 8.56 14.90
C SER A 12 -12.20 7.99 13.86
N ALA A 13 -13.33 8.68 13.63
CA ALA A 13 -14.37 8.33 12.65
C ALA A 13 -13.82 8.13 11.21
N MET A 14 -12.73 8.83 10.85
CA MET A 14 -12.02 8.63 9.58
C MET A 14 -11.43 7.20 9.46
N HIS A 15 -11.18 6.51 10.58
CA HIS A 15 -10.63 5.15 10.62
C HIS A 15 -11.65 4.06 10.25
N ARG A 16 -12.94 4.40 10.26
CA ARG A 16 -14.03 3.48 9.92
C ARG A 16 -14.43 3.55 8.45
N MET A 17 -13.95 4.54 7.69
CA MET A 17 -14.20 4.62 6.25
C MET A 17 -13.27 3.66 5.50
N PRO A 18 -13.82 2.83 4.58
CA PRO A 18 -13.00 1.94 3.77
C PRO A 18 -11.97 2.76 3.00
N ALA A 19 -10.72 2.28 3.01
CA ALA A 19 -9.61 2.97 2.39
C ALA A 19 -9.86 3.31 0.90
N GLY A 20 -10.73 2.53 0.24
CA GLY A 20 -11.10 2.71 -1.17
C GLY A 20 -11.91 3.98 -1.40
N VAL A 21 -12.78 4.36 -0.45
CA VAL A 21 -13.53 5.62 -0.53
C VAL A 21 -12.60 6.81 -0.29
N LYS A 22 -11.60 6.67 0.59
CA LYS A 22 -10.58 7.71 0.79
C LYS A 22 -9.71 7.91 -0.45
N LEU A 23 -9.25 6.82 -1.06
CA LEU A 23 -8.45 6.87 -2.29
C LEU A 23 -9.27 7.38 -3.46
N ALA A 24 -10.50 6.91 -3.65
CA ALA A 24 -11.40 7.43 -4.67
C ALA A 24 -11.69 8.91 -4.45
N GLY A 25 -11.94 9.33 -3.21
CA GLY A 25 -12.12 10.73 -2.85
C GLY A 25 -10.89 11.59 -3.14
N LEU A 26 -9.69 11.08 -2.86
CA LEU A 26 -8.45 11.76 -3.21
C LEU A 26 -8.27 11.89 -4.73
N VAL A 27 -8.51 10.81 -5.48
CA VAL A 27 -8.42 10.82 -6.95
C VAL A 27 -9.42 11.80 -7.54
N ILE A 28 -10.68 11.75 -7.08
CA ILE A 28 -11.73 12.69 -7.50
C ILE A 28 -11.31 14.11 -7.17
N LEU A 29 -10.77 14.37 -5.97
CA LEU A 29 -10.29 15.70 -5.58
C LEU A 29 -9.16 16.18 -6.50
N ILE A 30 -8.16 15.33 -6.81
CA ILE A 30 -7.04 15.68 -7.69
C ILE A 30 -7.52 15.97 -9.11
N VAL A 31 -8.42 15.14 -9.65
CA VAL A 31 -8.98 15.32 -10.99
C VAL A 31 -9.84 16.59 -11.03
N ALA A 32 -10.72 16.78 -10.06
CA ALA A 32 -11.54 17.98 -9.93
C ALA A 32 -10.64 19.22 -9.85
N MET A 33 -9.57 19.17 -9.05
CA MET A 33 -8.62 20.26 -8.93
C MET A 33 -7.91 20.56 -10.27
N SER A 34 -7.49 19.53 -11.01
CA SER A 34 -6.85 19.72 -12.33
C SER A 34 -7.78 20.32 -13.39
N VAL A 35 -9.08 20.04 -13.34
CA VAL A 35 -10.04 20.48 -14.37
C VAL A 35 -10.69 21.82 -14.02
N LEU A 36 -11.05 22.01 -12.75
CA LEU A 36 -11.80 23.19 -12.29
C LEU A 36 -10.89 24.36 -11.90
N VAL A 37 -9.66 24.12 -11.40
CA VAL A 37 -8.79 25.21 -10.95
C VAL A 37 -8.05 25.82 -12.14
N ARG A 38 -8.55 26.96 -12.59
CA ARG A 38 -7.96 27.82 -13.63
C ARG A 38 -7.48 29.15 -13.08
N ARG A 39 -7.97 29.55 -11.90
CA ARG A 39 -7.61 30.79 -11.23
C ARG A 39 -7.03 30.52 -9.83
N PRO A 40 -6.12 31.38 -9.33
CA PRO A 40 -5.47 31.16 -8.04
C PRO A 40 -6.45 31.18 -6.83
N TRP A 41 -7.58 31.87 -6.95
CA TRP A 41 -8.59 31.92 -5.88
C TRP A 41 -9.42 30.63 -5.77
N GLU A 42 -9.49 29.84 -6.84
CA GLU A 42 -10.21 28.56 -6.85
C GLU A 42 -9.49 27.48 -6.02
N LEU A 43 -8.23 27.71 -5.62
CA LEU A 43 -7.49 26.83 -4.70
C LEU A 43 -8.00 26.87 -3.26
N VAL A 44 -8.77 27.90 -2.88
CA VAL A 44 -9.30 28.03 -1.51
C VAL A 44 -10.23 26.87 -1.16
N ILE A 45 -11.06 26.43 -2.11
CA ILE A 45 -12.03 25.34 -1.93
C ILE A 45 -11.32 24.00 -1.63
N PRO A 46 -10.40 23.48 -2.48
CA PRO A 46 -9.69 22.23 -2.20
C PRO A 46 -8.80 22.34 -0.96
N ALA A 47 -8.23 23.51 -0.67
CA ALA A 47 -7.49 23.75 0.56
C ALA A 47 -8.38 23.62 1.80
N ALA A 48 -9.60 24.19 1.77
CA ALA A 48 -10.57 24.07 2.85
C ALA A 48 -11.03 22.62 3.05
N VAL A 49 -11.28 21.87 1.97
CA VAL A 49 -11.64 20.45 2.03
C VAL A 49 -10.53 19.62 2.67
N LEU A 50 -9.27 19.83 2.26
CA LEU A 50 -8.12 19.14 2.85
C LEU A 50 -7.88 19.54 4.30
N ALA A 51 -8.04 20.81 4.65
CA ALA A 51 -7.94 21.29 6.03
C ALA A 51 -9.02 20.66 6.92
N PHE A 52 -10.27 20.59 6.43
CA PHE A 52 -11.37 19.91 7.12
C PHE A 52 -11.07 18.41 7.31
N ALA A 53 -10.63 17.73 6.25
CA ALA A 53 -10.23 16.32 6.34
C ALA A 53 -9.09 16.10 7.34
N ALA A 54 -8.11 17.00 7.38
CA ALA A 54 -7.00 16.94 8.34
C ALA A 54 -7.46 17.18 9.79
N ALA A 55 -8.39 18.12 10.00
CA ALA A 55 -8.99 18.40 11.29
C ALA A 55 -9.82 17.20 11.79
N VAL A 56 -10.66 16.61 10.93
CA VAL A 56 -11.44 15.39 11.23
C VAL A 56 -10.53 14.20 11.53
N ALA A 57 -9.39 14.10 10.82
CA ALA A 57 -8.39 13.06 11.07
C ALA A 57 -7.55 13.30 12.34
N ARG A 58 -7.67 14.46 13.00
CA ARG A 58 -6.87 14.88 14.18
C ARG A 58 -5.36 14.73 13.98
N ILE A 59 -4.89 15.05 12.78
CA ILE A 59 -3.46 14.95 12.48
C ILE A 59 -2.72 16.17 13.02
N ARG A 60 -1.61 15.92 13.72
CA ARG A 60 -0.74 16.98 14.21
C ARG A 60 -0.11 17.74 13.02
N PRO A 61 -0.28 19.06 12.90
CA PRO A 61 0.32 19.86 11.83
C PRO A 61 1.84 19.72 11.66
N PRO A 62 2.68 19.53 12.71
CA PRO A 62 4.13 19.36 12.50
C PRO A 62 4.50 18.12 11.67
N THR A 63 3.65 17.10 11.64
CA THR A 63 3.89 15.89 10.83
C THR A 63 3.77 16.19 9.33
N LEU A 64 2.77 16.99 8.94
CA LEU A 64 2.58 17.44 7.55
C LEU A 64 3.75 18.33 7.09
N LEU A 65 4.15 19.29 7.91
CA LEU A 65 5.25 20.21 7.60
C LEU A 65 6.58 19.47 7.37
N ARG A 66 6.82 18.37 8.10
CA ARG A 66 8.03 17.55 7.94
C ARG A 66 8.08 16.81 6.60
N GLN A 67 6.92 16.49 6.02
CA GLN A 67 6.80 15.84 4.72
C GLN A 67 6.85 16.85 3.56
N VAL A 68 6.32 18.06 3.76
CA VAL A 68 6.40 19.15 2.78
C VAL A 68 7.81 19.71 2.69
N ARG A 69 8.58 19.75 3.79
CA ARG A 69 9.93 20.34 3.85
C ARG A 69 10.90 19.84 2.75
N PRO A 70 11.12 18.52 2.53
CA PRO A 70 11.97 18.06 1.43
C PRO A 70 11.38 18.37 0.05
N MET A 71 10.05 18.35 -0.08
CA MET A 71 9.36 18.65 -1.33
C MET A 71 9.41 20.13 -1.70
N LEU A 72 9.51 21.03 -0.72
CA LEU A 72 9.53 22.48 -0.94
C LEU A 72 10.74 22.91 -1.78
N TRP A 73 11.86 22.19 -1.68
CA TRP A 73 13.02 22.41 -2.52
C TRP A 73 12.73 22.09 -4.00
N MET A 74 12.06 20.96 -4.26
CA MET A 74 11.62 20.60 -5.61
C MET A 74 10.54 21.55 -6.14
N LEU A 75 9.60 21.96 -5.28
CA LEU A 75 8.55 22.91 -5.62
C LEU A 75 9.13 24.28 -6.01
N LEU A 76 10.18 24.72 -5.32
CA LEU A 76 10.90 25.95 -5.63
C LEU A 76 11.52 25.90 -7.03
N VAL A 77 12.20 24.79 -7.39
CA VAL A 77 12.76 24.60 -8.73
C VAL A 77 11.66 24.66 -9.80
N ILE A 78 10.55 23.95 -9.57
CA ILE A 78 9.40 23.97 -10.49
C ILE A 78 8.80 25.38 -10.61
N ALA A 79 8.68 26.10 -9.49
CA ALA A 79 8.13 27.45 -9.46
C ALA A 79 8.98 28.44 -10.26
N VAL A 80 10.31 28.37 -10.12
CA VAL A 80 11.25 29.21 -10.88
C VAL A 80 11.10 28.94 -12.38
N PHE A 81 11.08 27.66 -12.77
CA PHE A 81 10.97 27.29 -14.18
C PHE A 81 9.63 27.71 -14.80
N GLN A 82 8.53 27.51 -14.06
CA GLN A 82 7.19 27.95 -14.44
C GLN A 82 7.09 29.48 -14.58
N LEU A 83 7.72 30.23 -13.68
CA LEU A 83 7.72 31.69 -13.71
C LEU A 83 8.46 32.24 -14.93
N ILE A 84 9.52 31.57 -15.38
CA ILE A 84 10.27 31.94 -16.59
C ILE A 84 9.49 31.61 -17.86
N LEU A 85 8.83 30.45 -17.92
CA LEU A 85 8.16 29.97 -19.13
C LEU A 85 6.73 30.49 -19.33
N THR A 86 6.08 30.91 -18.25
CA THR A 86 4.64 31.16 -18.25
C THR A 86 4.33 32.51 -17.59
N ASP A 87 3.45 32.55 -16.59
CA ASP A 87 3.02 33.74 -15.88
C ASP A 87 2.91 33.42 -14.39
N TRP A 88 3.09 34.43 -13.53
CA TRP A 88 2.99 34.28 -12.08
C TRP A 88 1.66 33.65 -11.61
N ARG A 89 0.54 33.95 -12.29
CA ARG A 89 -0.78 33.38 -11.95
C ARG A 89 -0.84 31.88 -12.25
N ARG A 90 -0.23 31.43 -13.35
CA ARG A 90 -0.21 30.00 -13.72
C ARG A 90 0.75 29.22 -12.83
N THR A 91 1.89 29.82 -12.50
CA THR A 91 2.85 29.27 -11.52
C THR A 91 2.18 29.00 -10.18
N LEU A 92 1.43 29.98 -9.64
CA LEU A 92 0.72 29.80 -8.37
C LEU A 92 -0.32 28.68 -8.42
N VAL A 93 -1.06 28.58 -9.52
CA VAL A 93 -2.04 27.50 -9.71
C VAL A 93 -1.35 26.14 -9.73
N VAL A 94 -0.32 25.96 -10.55
CA VAL A 94 0.37 24.67 -10.69
C VAL A 94 1.08 24.27 -9.39
N CYS A 95 1.83 25.18 -8.78
CA CYS A 95 2.51 24.91 -7.51
C CYS A 95 1.52 24.62 -6.39
N GLY A 96 0.40 25.33 -6.34
CA GLY A 96 -0.66 25.10 -5.36
C GLY A 96 -1.36 23.75 -5.55
N VAL A 97 -1.68 23.37 -6.79
CA VAL A 97 -2.23 22.03 -7.13
C VAL A 97 -1.27 20.94 -6.70
N LEU A 98 0.02 21.07 -7.02
CA LEU A 98 1.03 20.09 -6.66
C LEU A 98 1.16 19.95 -5.14
N LEU A 99 1.20 21.08 -4.42
CA LEU A 99 1.32 21.11 -2.97
C LEU A 99 0.09 20.47 -2.30
N LEU A 100 -1.12 20.85 -2.71
CA LEU A 100 -2.37 20.31 -2.16
C LEU A 100 -2.53 18.81 -2.49
N SER A 101 -2.13 18.38 -3.68
CA SER A 101 -2.14 16.97 -4.06
C SER A 101 -1.21 16.14 -3.18
N VAL A 102 0.02 16.62 -2.93
CA VAL A 102 0.94 15.90 -2.05
C VAL A 102 0.50 15.96 -0.60
N LEU A 103 -0.08 17.07 -0.15
CA LEU A 103 -0.64 17.16 1.19
C LEU A 103 -1.80 16.16 1.38
N GLY A 104 -2.67 16.04 0.38
CA GLY A 104 -3.75 15.05 0.35
C GLY A 104 -3.23 13.61 0.33
N ALA A 105 -2.21 13.33 -0.49
CA ALA A 105 -1.55 12.03 -0.54
C ALA A 105 -0.87 11.68 0.79
N ALA A 106 -0.17 12.63 1.41
CA ALA A 106 0.42 12.49 2.73
C ALA A 106 -0.66 12.20 3.78
N LEU A 107 -1.77 12.93 3.75
CA LEU A 107 -2.91 12.73 4.64
C LEU A 107 -3.49 11.32 4.50
N VAL A 108 -3.71 10.85 3.27
CA VAL A 108 -4.20 9.49 3.02
C VAL A 108 -3.19 8.44 3.47
N THR A 109 -1.90 8.66 3.20
CA THR A 109 -0.82 7.75 3.61
C THR A 109 -0.73 7.64 5.14
N LEU A 110 -0.84 8.76 5.86
CA LEU A 110 -0.81 8.81 7.32
C LEU A 110 -2.09 8.24 7.97
N THR A 111 -3.22 8.29 7.26
CA THR A 111 -4.53 7.84 7.78
C THR A 111 -4.94 6.44 7.33
N THR A 112 -4.14 5.77 6.50
CA THR A 112 -4.44 4.43 5.98
C THR A 112 -3.43 3.42 6.49
N ARG A 113 -3.92 2.30 7.03
CA ARG A 113 -3.06 1.18 7.43
C ARG A 113 -2.58 0.43 6.19
N VAL A 114 -1.37 -0.12 6.26
CA VAL A 114 -0.82 -1.00 5.21
C VAL A 114 -1.75 -2.20 4.97
N THR A 115 -2.37 -2.74 6.01
CA THR A 115 -3.36 -3.83 5.93
C THR A 115 -4.58 -3.45 5.09
N ASP A 116 -5.13 -2.24 5.30
CA ASP A 116 -6.32 -1.79 4.58
C ASP A 116 -6.01 -1.53 3.09
N MET A 117 -4.78 -1.11 2.78
CA MET A 117 -4.30 -0.98 1.40
C MET A 117 -4.16 -2.33 0.71
N LEU A 118 -3.68 -3.35 1.43
CA LEU A 118 -3.59 -4.72 0.92
C LEU A 118 -5.00 -5.29 0.64
N ASP A 119 -5.96 -5.08 1.54
CA ASP A 119 -7.36 -5.53 1.39
C ASP A 119 -8.09 -4.84 0.23
N LEU A 120 -7.77 -3.57 -0.04
CA LEU A 120 -8.28 -2.92 -1.26
C LEU A 120 -7.65 -3.47 -2.52
N THR A 121 -6.34 -3.71 -2.49
CA THR A 121 -5.62 -4.22 -3.65
C THR A 121 -6.19 -5.58 -4.05
N THR A 122 -6.48 -6.45 -3.08
CA THR A 122 -7.14 -7.74 -3.34
C THR A 122 -8.57 -7.58 -3.85
N ARG A 123 -9.35 -6.64 -3.30
CA ARG A 123 -10.72 -6.36 -3.76
C ARG A 123 -10.79 -5.79 -5.19
N VAL A 124 -9.81 -4.96 -5.58
CA VAL A 124 -9.68 -4.39 -6.92
C VAL A 124 -9.19 -5.41 -7.95
N VAL A 125 -8.44 -6.42 -7.52
CA VAL A 125 -8.03 -7.56 -8.36
C VAL A 125 -9.16 -8.60 -8.53
N GLY A 126 -10.13 -8.65 -7.61
CA GLY A 126 -11.34 -9.50 -7.70
C GLY A 126 -12.09 -9.49 -9.04
N PRO A 127 -12.32 -8.36 -9.74
CA PRO A 127 -12.99 -8.34 -11.04
C PRO A 127 -12.18 -8.97 -12.20
N LEU A 128 -10.87 -9.21 -12.07
CA LEU A 128 -10.09 -9.95 -13.07
C LEU A 128 -10.51 -11.44 -13.18
N ARG A 129 -11.38 -11.93 -12.28
CA ARG A 129 -12.05 -13.24 -12.38
C ARG A 129 -12.76 -13.46 -13.71
N ARG A 130 -13.15 -12.39 -14.43
CA ARG A 130 -13.86 -12.49 -15.72
C ARG A 130 -12.98 -13.00 -16.88
N PHE A 131 -11.66 -13.12 -16.68
CA PHE A 131 -10.72 -13.58 -17.71
C PHE A 131 -10.39 -15.09 -17.65
N GLY A 132 -11.20 -15.91 -16.96
CA GLY A 132 -11.08 -17.38 -16.99
C GLY A 132 -10.13 -17.98 -15.95
N VAL A 133 -9.86 -17.27 -14.86
CA VAL A 133 -9.00 -17.76 -13.77
C VAL A 133 -9.87 -18.36 -12.65
N ASP A 134 -9.53 -19.59 -12.23
CA ASP A 134 -10.24 -20.35 -11.22
C ASP A 134 -10.20 -19.61 -9.86
N PRO A 135 -11.33 -19.04 -9.40
CA PRO A 135 -11.34 -18.04 -8.34
C PRO A 135 -10.93 -18.58 -6.98
N ASP A 136 -11.13 -19.87 -6.73
CA ASP A 136 -10.78 -20.53 -5.48
C ASP A 136 -9.26 -20.72 -5.37
N ARG A 137 -8.58 -21.06 -6.47
CA ARG A 137 -7.11 -21.16 -6.50
C ARG A 137 -6.45 -19.79 -6.36
N VAL A 138 -6.98 -18.77 -7.03
CA VAL A 138 -6.47 -17.39 -6.90
C VAL A 138 -6.71 -16.85 -5.49
N GLY A 139 -7.89 -17.09 -4.92
CA GLY A 139 -8.21 -16.73 -3.55
C GLY A 139 -7.24 -17.34 -2.55
N LEU A 140 -6.91 -18.62 -2.72
CA LEU A 140 -5.96 -19.33 -1.87
C LEU A 140 -4.53 -18.80 -2.01
N VAL A 141 -4.05 -18.57 -3.24
CA VAL A 141 -2.71 -18.00 -3.49
C VAL A 141 -2.61 -16.60 -2.91
N LEU A 142 -3.64 -15.76 -3.07
CA LEU A 142 -3.66 -14.40 -2.58
C LEU A 142 -3.74 -14.34 -1.05
N ALA A 143 -4.55 -15.19 -0.42
CA ALA A 143 -4.62 -15.32 1.03
C ALA A 143 -3.28 -15.78 1.63
N MET A 144 -2.63 -16.77 1.00
CA MET A 144 -1.29 -17.21 1.39
C MET A 144 -0.24 -16.13 1.18
N THR A 145 -0.31 -15.38 0.08
CA THR A 145 0.61 -14.27 -0.21
C THR A 145 0.50 -13.18 0.86
N ILE A 146 -0.73 -12.77 1.21
CA ILE A 146 -0.95 -11.76 2.26
C ILE A 146 -0.40 -12.26 3.60
N ARG A 147 -0.56 -13.55 3.94
CA ARG A 147 -0.01 -14.15 5.16
C ARG A 147 1.52 -14.29 5.12
N CYS A 148 2.11 -14.48 3.95
CA CYS A 148 3.55 -14.59 3.76
C CYS A 148 4.29 -13.25 3.91
N ILE A 149 3.66 -12.12 3.58
CA ILE A 149 4.25 -10.78 3.74
C ILE A 149 4.72 -10.51 5.19
N PRO A 150 3.88 -10.65 6.24
CA PRO A 150 4.32 -10.42 7.62
C PRO A 150 5.34 -11.47 8.08
N LEU A 151 5.20 -12.74 7.68
CA LEU A 151 6.17 -13.80 8.00
C LEU A 151 7.57 -13.51 7.45
N LEU A 152 7.66 -12.99 6.22
CA LEU A 152 8.92 -12.53 5.63
C LEU A 152 9.48 -11.31 6.35
N GLY A 153 8.63 -10.39 6.80
CA GLY A 153 9.03 -9.25 7.61
C GLY A 153 9.72 -9.66 8.92
N GLU A 154 9.14 -10.62 9.65
CA GLU A 154 9.72 -11.18 10.88
C GLU A 154 11.05 -11.90 10.64
N LEU A 155 11.13 -12.66 9.55
CA LEU A 155 12.38 -13.29 9.14
C LEU A 155 13.47 -12.24 8.91
N VAL A 156 13.16 -11.21 8.13
CA VAL A 156 14.11 -10.13 7.81
C VAL A 156 14.58 -9.43 9.07
N SER A 157 13.68 -9.13 10.03
CA SER A 157 14.06 -8.51 11.30
C SER A 157 14.96 -9.43 12.14
N SER A 158 14.61 -10.71 12.26
CA SER A 158 15.41 -11.69 13.01
C SER A 158 16.82 -11.84 12.42
N VAL A 159 16.92 -11.96 11.10
CA VAL A 159 18.21 -12.06 10.39
C VAL A 159 19.00 -10.75 10.50
N SER A 160 18.33 -9.60 10.53
CA SER A 160 18.98 -8.31 10.77
C SER A 160 19.54 -8.19 12.19
N GLU A 161 18.77 -8.58 13.21
CA GLU A 161 19.18 -8.52 14.61
C GLU A 161 20.34 -9.50 14.90
N ALA A 162 20.27 -10.73 14.38
CA ALA A 162 21.34 -11.71 14.50
C ALA A 162 22.66 -11.24 13.86
N ARG A 163 22.60 -10.52 12.73
CA ARG A 163 23.82 -9.98 12.09
C ARG A 163 24.38 -8.78 12.82
N ARG A 164 23.50 -7.93 13.37
CA ARG A 164 23.91 -6.79 14.19
C ARG A 164 24.63 -7.24 15.45
N ALA A 165 24.17 -8.34 16.08
CA ALA A 165 24.86 -8.98 17.20
C ALA A 165 26.23 -9.58 16.82
N ARG A 166 26.40 -10.01 15.56
CA ARG A 166 27.66 -10.55 15.03
C ARG A 166 28.63 -9.47 14.51
N GLY A 167 28.28 -8.18 14.61
CA GLY A 167 29.10 -7.07 14.11
C GLY A 167 29.28 -7.05 12.59
N LEU A 168 28.48 -7.83 11.84
CA LEU A 168 28.56 -7.88 10.39
C LEU A 168 27.93 -6.59 9.81
N GLY A 169 28.72 -5.81 9.07
CA GLY A 169 28.29 -4.59 8.40
C GLY A 169 27.23 -4.82 7.30
N PHE A 170 26.80 -3.75 6.64
CA PHE A 170 25.79 -3.76 5.56
C PHE A 170 26.31 -4.40 4.25
N SER A 171 26.75 -5.66 4.30
CA SER A 171 27.06 -6.44 3.10
C SER A 171 25.78 -7.08 2.55
N LEU A 172 25.47 -6.75 1.29
CA LEU A 172 24.25 -7.19 0.61
C LEU A 172 24.18 -8.72 0.45
N ARG A 173 25.31 -9.38 0.17
CA ARG A 173 25.37 -10.86 0.10
C ARG A 173 25.17 -11.50 1.47
N ALA A 174 25.75 -10.93 2.52
CA ALA A 174 25.57 -11.44 3.90
C ALA A 174 24.12 -11.24 4.41
N PHE A 175 23.36 -10.33 3.81
CA PHE A 175 21.92 -10.15 4.03
C PHE A 175 21.09 -11.16 3.24
N ALA A 176 21.30 -11.20 1.93
CA ALA A 176 20.41 -11.88 1.00
C ALA A 176 20.40 -13.39 1.21
N VAL A 177 21.58 -14.00 1.39
CA VAL A 177 21.72 -15.46 1.53
C VAL A 177 20.87 -16.01 2.69
N PRO A 178 21.01 -15.54 3.96
CA PRO A 178 20.20 -16.07 5.06
C PRO A 178 18.71 -15.76 4.94
N VAL A 179 18.32 -14.65 4.31
CA VAL A 179 16.91 -14.32 4.06
C VAL A 179 16.31 -15.28 3.03
N VAL A 180 17.01 -15.53 1.91
CA VAL A 180 16.54 -16.45 0.86
C VAL A 180 16.43 -17.87 1.41
N VAL A 181 17.44 -18.36 2.12
CA VAL A 181 17.41 -19.72 2.70
C VAL A 181 16.28 -19.85 3.74
N GLY A 182 16.07 -18.83 4.57
CA GLY A 182 15.00 -18.83 5.56
C GLY A 182 13.59 -18.72 4.96
N ALA A 183 13.46 -18.07 3.80
CA ALA A 183 12.24 -18.02 3.01
C ALA A 183 11.95 -19.37 2.34
N LEU A 184 12.95 -19.99 1.70
CA LEU A 184 12.83 -21.30 1.06
C LEU A 184 12.38 -22.38 2.06
N ARG A 185 13.03 -22.48 3.23
CA ARG A 185 12.64 -23.45 4.27
C ARG A 185 11.20 -23.28 4.76
N ARG A 186 10.70 -22.04 4.81
CA ARG A 186 9.30 -21.78 5.19
C ARG A 186 8.34 -22.13 4.07
N ALA A 187 8.72 -21.91 2.83
CA ALA A 187 7.94 -22.32 1.66
C ALA A 187 7.82 -23.85 1.61
N ASP A 188 8.93 -24.57 1.83
CA ASP A 188 8.94 -26.04 1.90
C ASP A 188 8.02 -26.54 3.03
N ALA A 189 8.16 -26.00 4.25
CA ALA A 189 7.31 -26.39 5.38
C ALA A 189 5.82 -26.07 5.16
N LEU A 190 5.49 -24.97 4.48
CA LEU A 190 4.11 -24.64 4.10
C LEU A 190 3.58 -25.58 3.00
N GLY A 191 4.43 -25.96 2.05
CA GLY A 191 4.11 -26.94 1.01
C GLY A 191 3.81 -28.31 1.58
N ASP A 192 4.68 -28.81 2.46
CA ASP A 192 4.49 -30.10 3.16
C ASP A 192 3.18 -30.12 3.96
N ALA A 193 2.87 -29.02 4.66
CA ALA A 193 1.63 -28.90 5.42
C ALA A 193 0.37 -28.82 4.52
N LEU A 194 0.48 -28.20 3.34
CA LEU A 194 -0.60 -28.13 2.35
C LEU A 194 -0.89 -29.52 1.75
N ILE A 195 0.16 -30.26 1.39
CA ILE A 195 0.05 -31.63 0.83
C ILE A 195 -0.57 -32.57 1.86
N ALA A 196 -0.13 -32.49 3.13
CA ALA A 196 -0.69 -33.31 4.21
C ALA A 196 -2.18 -33.06 4.45
N ARG A 197 -2.67 -31.84 4.18
CA ARG A 197 -4.08 -31.47 4.34
C ARG A 197 -4.93 -31.75 3.10
N SER A 198 -4.33 -31.78 1.92
CA SER A 198 -5.05 -32.03 0.65
C SER A 198 -5.30 -33.52 0.37
N LEU A 199 -4.73 -34.43 1.16
CA LEU A 199 -5.03 -35.87 1.06
C LEU A 199 -6.40 -36.26 1.66
N ASP A 200 -7.13 -35.30 2.25
CA ASP A 200 -8.47 -35.51 2.82
C ASP A 200 -9.59 -34.88 1.95
N ASP A 201 -9.39 -34.66 0.66
CA ASP A 201 -10.45 -34.17 -0.25
C ASP A 201 -11.13 -35.37 -0.98
N PRO A 202 -12.28 -35.90 -0.49
CA PRO A 202 -12.98 -37.06 -1.06
C PRO A 202 -13.58 -36.84 -2.46
N ALA A 203 -13.30 -35.71 -3.11
CA ALA A 203 -13.73 -35.43 -4.48
C ALA A 203 -12.85 -36.11 -5.55
N ALA A 204 -11.65 -36.59 -5.20
CA ALA A 204 -10.78 -37.33 -6.13
C ALA A 204 -11.20 -38.80 -6.30
N THR A 205 -11.78 -39.43 -5.27
CA THR A 205 -12.28 -40.82 -5.31
C THR A 205 -13.58 -40.98 -6.09
N ALA A 206 -14.31 -39.89 -6.37
CA ALA A 206 -15.54 -39.94 -7.17
C ALA A 206 -15.31 -40.10 -8.68
N ARG A 207 -14.06 -39.98 -9.17
CA ARG A 207 -13.70 -40.18 -10.59
C ARG A 207 -13.16 -41.57 -10.91
N ASP A 208 -12.94 -42.41 -9.90
CA ASP A 208 -12.35 -43.75 -10.05
C ASP A 208 -13.38 -44.89 -9.91
N GLY A 209 -14.66 -44.56 -9.69
CA GLY A 209 -15.74 -45.56 -9.49
C GLY A 209 -16.48 -46.00 -10.75
N GLY A 210 -15.86 -45.89 -11.93
CA GLY A 210 -16.55 -46.01 -13.23
C GLY A 210 -16.18 -47.18 -14.13
N ASP A 211 -15.18 -48.01 -13.78
CA ASP A 211 -14.64 -49.03 -14.71
C ASP A 211 -14.47 -50.43 -14.09
N ASP A 212 -15.40 -50.83 -13.21
CA ASP A 212 -15.54 -52.23 -12.78
C ASP A 212 -16.97 -52.73 -13.06
N ALA A 213 -17.24 -53.03 -14.33
CA ALA A 213 -18.36 -53.88 -14.71
C ALA A 213 -17.86 -55.34 -14.82
N PRO A 214 -18.33 -56.28 -13.97
CA PRO A 214 -18.07 -57.69 -14.19
C PRO A 214 -18.96 -58.22 -15.33
N CYS A 215 -18.35 -59.10 -16.13
CA CYS A 215 -18.86 -59.95 -17.22
C CYS A 215 -20.38 -60.10 -17.39
#